data_AF-F2EFF2-F1
#
_entry.id   AF-F2EFF2-F1
#
_cell.length_a   1.000
_cell.length_b   1.000
_cell.length_c   1.000
_cell.angle_alpha   90.00
_cell.angle_beta   90.00
_cell.angle_gamma   90.00
#
_symmetry.space_group_name_H-M   'P 1'
#
loop_
_entity.id
_entity.type
_entity.pdbx_description
1 polymer ?
#
loop_
_entity_poly.entity_id
_entity_poly.type
_entity_poly.pdbx_seq_one_letter_code
_entity_poly.pdbx_strand_id
1 'polypeptide(L)'
;KIHTANIQDITTSDFPFFRYDDFFKESRKQQVKKSNGSTKKVHFKDELHEMEVDDIEKDDVNDGPALEDEQGLSTHEKELLKIRSQIDLMEKASLEPSKWIMNGEVSASSRPRNSALEVDLDFEHNVRPAPVITEEVTASLEEMIKKRIAEGHFDDVEKPSTLLYKAPREQKEMDENKSKKGLAEHYEDEFKLKTGIAPATLAISDELKNEANDLFKKICLKLDALSHFHFAPKPVIEDMSIQVNVPALAMEEVAPVAVSDAAMLAPEEVLKVKVILKKTRSLHKLSAKEEEPTRRGDTQNHTRRGQPSCGKKKHQIYRKLLLTCYVLQTFGAGGRSAPNSAATAYMLCIANLP
;
A
#
# COMPACT_ATOMS: atom_id res chain seq x y z
N LYS A 1 -3.52 -34.79 5.87
CA LYS A 1 -4.29 -33.72 6.56
C LYS A 1 -5.14 -33.02 5.51
N ILE A 2 -6.27 -33.63 5.16
CA ILE A 2 -7.34 -33.04 4.36
C ILE A 2 -8.59 -33.59 5.04
N HIS A 3 -9.40 -32.72 5.65
CA HIS A 3 -10.70 -33.08 6.17
C HIS A 3 -11.77 -32.44 5.29
N THR A 4 -12.49 -33.30 4.57
CA THR A 4 -13.77 -33.02 3.95
C THR A 4 -14.84 -33.01 5.05
N ALA A 5 -15.52 -31.88 5.24
CA ALA A 5 -16.65 -31.78 6.17
C ALA A 5 -17.93 -32.22 5.48
N ASN A 6 -18.60 -33.18 6.12
CA ASN A 6 -19.85 -33.79 5.72
C ASN A 6 -21.03 -32.97 6.28
N ILE A 7 -22.06 -32.79 5.46
CA ILE A 7 -23.31 -32.08 5.78
C ILE A 7 -24.25 -33.08 6.47
N GLN A 8 -24.63 -32.80 7.73
CA GLN A 8 -25.81 -33.40 8.37
C GLN A 8 -26.47 -32.40 9.33
N ASP A 9 -27.77 -32.18 9.07
CA ASP A 9 -28.90 -31.98 9.97
C ASP A 9 -28.87 -30.82 10.99
N ILE A 10 -29.48 -29.70 10.61
CA ILE A 10 -30.07 -28.74 11.56
C ILE A 10 -31.58 -28.89 11.51
N THR A 11 -32.13 -29.32 12.64
CA THR A 11 -33.52 -29.60 12.94
C THR A 11 -34.38 -28.33 12.93
N THR A 12 -35.55 -28.41 12.29
CA THR A 12 -36.64 -27.43 12.32
C THR A 12 -37.24 -27.33 13.72
N SER A 13 -36.63 -26.55 14.62
CA SER A 13 -37.19 -26.30 15.97
C SER A 13 -37.23 -24.85 16.44
N ASP A 14 -36.87 -23.87 15.60
CA ASP A 14 -36.70 -22.47 16.06
C ASP A 14 -37.59 -21.43 15.33
N PHE A 15 -38.78 -21.80 14.87
CA PHE A 15 -39.79 -20.82 14.42
C PHE A 15 -41.07 -20.94 15.26
N PRO A 16 -41.52 -19.88 15.95
CA PRO A 16 -42.77 -19.90 16.68
C PRO A 16 -43.94 -19.89 15.69
N PHE A 17 -44.67 -20.99 15.64
CA PHE A 17 -45.90 -21.12 14.85
C PHE A 17 -47.06 -20.46 15.63
N PHE A 18 -47.34 -19.20 15.33
CA PHE A 18 -48.49 -18.49 15.89
C PHE A 18 -49.79 -19.09 15.38
N ARG A 19 -50.71 -19.45 16.29
CA ARG A 19 -52.04 -19.97 15.94
C ARG A 19 -53.12 -18.96 16.24
N TYR A 20 -54.23 -19.11 15.51
CA TYR A 20 -55.45 -18.30 15.57
C TYR A 20 -56.04 -18.12 16.99
N ASP A 21 -55.75 -19.03 17.93
CA ASP A 21 -56.22 -18.96 19.32
C ASP A 21 -55.47 -17.94 20.21
N ASP A 22 -54.27 -17.47 19.82
CA ASP A 22 -53.46 -16.57 20.66
C ASP A 22 -53.93 -15.10 20.60
N PHE A 23 -54.76 -14.73 19.62
CA PHE A 23 -55.19 -13.34 19.41
C PHE A 23 -56.57 -13.03 20.01
N PHE A 24 -57.44 -14.03 20.27
CA PHE A 24 -58.88 -13.80 20.51
C PHE A 24 -59.48 -14.45 21.77
N LYS A 25 -58.68 -14.95 22.73
CA LYS A 25 -59.24 -15.52 23.99
C LYS A 25 -58.87 -14.74 25.26
N GLU A 26 -59.87 -14.01 25.74
CA GLU A 26 -60.25 -13.67 27.12
C GLU A 26 -59.12 -13.51 28.18
N SER A 27 -58.90 -12.26 28.58
CA SER A 27 -58.04 -11.82 29.69
C SER A 27 -58.45 -12.41 31.05
N ARG A 28 -57.92 -13.58 31.41
CA ARG A 28 -58.01 -14.11 32.79
C ARG A 28 -56.87 -13.59 33.66
N LYS A 29 -57.27 -12.77 34.64
CA LYS A 29 -56.53 -12.13 35.72
C LYS A 29 -55.42 -13.01 36.34
N GLN A 30 -54.18 -12.51 36.31
CA GLN A 30 -53.12 -12.90 37.25
C GLN A 30 -52.81 -11.75 38.21
N GLN A 31 -52.79 -12.07 39.49
CA GLN A 31 -52.60 -11.15 40.60
C GLN A 31 -51.15 -10.72 40.76
N VAL A 32 -50.92 -9.43 41.00
CA VAL A 32 -49.68 -8.91 41.60
C VAL A 32 -50.03 -8.05 42.81
N LYS A 33 -49.22 -8.20 43.86
CA LYS A 33 -49.45 -7.79 45.26
C LYS A 33 -49.36 -6.26 45.46
N LYS A 34 -50.15 -5.78 46.43
CA LYS A 34 -50.36 -4.39 46.86
C LYS A 34 -49.12 -3.73 47.50
N SER A 35 -48.95 -2.43 47.27
CA SER A 35 -48.56 -1.50 48.34
C SER A 35 -49.32 -0.16 48.22
N ASN A 36 -49.95 0.17 49.36
CA ASN A 36 -50.56 1.41 49.88
C ASN A 36 -51.01 2.58 48.97
N GLY A 37 -52.33 2.83 49.03
CA GLY A 37 -52.84 4.06 49.67
C GLY A 37 -53.27 5.21 48.78
N SER A 38 -54.55 5.24 48.37
CA SER A 38 -55.45 6.41 48.31
C SER A 38 -56.58 6.17 47.31
N THR A 39 -57.77 5.83 47.80
CA THR A 39 -59.00 5.77 46.99
C THR A 39 -59.42 7.19 46.58
N LYS A 40 -59.24 7.55 45.31
CA LYS A 40 -59.95 8.68 44.67
C LYS A 40 -61.05 8.12 43.76
N LYS A 41 -62.30 8.34 44.15
CA LYS A 41 -63.47 8.25 43.25
C LYS A 41 -63.29 9.32 42.17
N VAL A 42 -63.16 8.90 40.92
CA VAL A 42 -63.20 9.79 39.76
C VAL A 42 -64.64 9.79 39.23
N HIS A 43 -65.22 10.98 39.23
CA HIS A 43 -66.49 11.31 38.62
C HIS A 43 -66.21 11.47 37.11
N PHE A 44 -66.80 10.62 36.27
CA PHE A 44 -66.75 10.81 34.83
C PHE A 44 -67.65 11.99 34.48
N LYS A 45 -67.03 13.09 34.07
CA LYS A 45 -67.68 14.24 33.46
C LYS A 45 -67.46 14.10 31.95
N ASP A 46 -68.52 13.75 31.24
CA ASP A 46 -68.58 13.87 29.77
C ASP A 46 -68.47 15.35 29.43
N GLU A 47 -67.26 15.78 29.09
CA GLU A 47 -67.03 17.00 28.32
C GLU A 47 -66.88 16.58 26.86
N LEU A 48 -67.93 16.88 26.09
CA LEU A 48 -67.94 16.85 24.63
C LEU A 48 -66.81 17.76 24.13
N HIS A 49 -65.71 17.15 23.69
CA HIS A 49 -64.72 17.83 22.89
C HIS A 49 -65.28 17.87 21.47
N GLU A 50 -65.92 18.98 21.11
CA GLU A 50 -66.23 19.28 19.71
C GLU A 50 -64.89 19.31 18.95
N MET A 51 -64.62 18.22 18.25
CA MET A 51 -63.60 18.19 17.22
C MET A 51 -64.24 18.84 16.00
N GLU A 52 -63.91 20.11 15.80
CA GLU A 52 -64.18 20.84 14.56
C GLU A 52 -63.50 20.05 13.44
N VAL A 53 -64.31 19.31 12.67
CA VAL A 53 -63.87 18.61 11.48
C VAL A 53 -63.90 19.66 10.39
N ASP A 54 -62.71 20.12 9.98
CA ASP A 54 -62.55 20.94 8.78
C ASP A 54 -63.28 20.26 7.61
N ASP A 55 -64.26 20.99 7.07
CA ASP A 55 -65.07 20.65 5.92
C ASP A 55 -64.12 20.59 4.71
N ILE A 56 -63.58 19.39 4.42
CA ILE A 56 -62.90 19.15 3.15
C ILE A 56 -63.99 19.10 2.09
N GLU A 57 -64.20 20.25 1.45
CA GLU A 57 -64.88 20.40 0.17
C GLU A 57 -64.43 19.27 -0.76
N LYS A 58 -65.29 18.26 -0.93
CA LYS A 58 -65.21 17.41 -2.11
C LYS A 58 -65.81 18.22 -3.24
N ASP A 59 -64.94 18.77 -4.08
CA ASP A 59 -65.26 19.17 -5.44
C ASP A 59 -65.89 17.99 -6.17
N ASP A 60 -67.22 17.95 -6.15
CA ASP A 60 -68.06 17.02 -6.89
C ASP A 60 -68.09 17.47 -8.35
N VAL A 61 -67.03 17.15 -9.08
CA VAL A 61 -67.05 17.18 -10.54
C VAL A 61 -67.81 15.93 -11.00
N ASN A 62 -69.12 16.14 -11.15
CA ASN A 62 -70.04 15.38 -11.98
C ASN A 62 -69.38 14.82 -13.25
N ASP A 63 -69.29 13.50 -13.35
CA ASP A 63 -69.55 12.72 -14.58
C ASP A 63 -69.54 11.20 -14.25
N GLY A 64 -70.70 10.66 -13.85
CA GLY A 64 -70.95 9.21 -13.68
C GLY A 64 -72.28 8.97 -12.95
N PRO A 65 -73.17 8.06 -13.41
CA PRO A 65 -74.61 8.20 -13.24
C PRO A 65 -75.05 8.11 -11.78
N ALA A 66 -75.83 9.11 -11.37
CA ALA A 66 -76.57 9.16 -10.13
C ALA A 66 -77.42 7.90 -9.92
N LEU A 67 -77.20 7.22 -8.80
CA LEU A 67 -78.17 6.28 -8.24
C LEU A 67 -79.02 7.07 -7.25
N GLU A 68 -80.18 7.54 -7.71
CA GLU A 68 -81.13 8.39 -6.97
C GLU A 68 -81.89 7.68 -5.82
N ASP A 69 -81.46 6.49 -5.35
CA ASP A 69 -82.28 5.61 -4.51
C ASP A 69 -81.89 5.56 -3.00
N GLU A 70 -81.04 6.47 -2.51
CA GLU A 70 -80.54 6.45 -1.12
C GLU A 70 -81.55 6.96 -0.05
N GLN A 71 -82.69 7.52 -0.46
CA GLN A 71 -83.66 8.17 0.42
C GLN A 71 -84.80 7.20 0.81
N GLY A 72 -84.52 6.28 1.74
CA GLY A 72 -85.55 5.40 2.32
C GLY A 72 -85.07 4.04 2.86
N LEU A 73 -83.79 3.71 2.70
CA LEU A 73 -83.23 2.39 3.03
C LEU A 73 -82.79 2.28 4.51
N SER A 74 -82.99 1.09 5.10
CA SER A 74 -82.53 0.74 6.46
C SER A 74 -81.01 0.82 6.59
N THR A 75 -80.48 1.06 7.79
CA THR A 75 -79.03 1.18 8.05
C THR A 75 -78.25 -0.02 7.53
N HIS A 76 -78.77 -1.23 7.76
CA HIS A 76 -78.19 -2.48 7.26
C HIS A 76 -78.24 -2.59 5.73
N GLU A 77 -79.29 -2.08 5.09
CA GLU A 77 -79.44 -2.13 3.64
C GLU A 77 -78.42 -1.20 2.95
N LYS A 78 -78.16 -0.03 3.55
CA LYS A 78 -77.09 0.87 3.10
C LYS A 78 -75.71 0.24 3.25
N GLU A 79 -75.46 -0.50 4.32
CA GLU A 79 -74.21 -1.24 4.51
C GLU A 79 -74.07 -2.39 3.48
N LEU A 80 -75.14 -3.13 3.20
CA LEU A 80 -75.15 -4.16 2.16
C LEU A 80 -74.88 -3.59 0.77
N LEU A 81 -75.45 -2.43 0.43
CA LEU A 81 -75.18 -1.76 -0.84
C LEU A 81 -73.71 -1.33 -0.94
N LYS A 82 -73.11 -0.79 0.14
CA LYS A 82 -71.67 -0.47 0.17
C LYS A 82 -70.81 -1.71 -0.01
N ILE A 83 -71.11 -2.80 0.71
CA ILE A 83 -70.39 -4.07 0.57
C ILE A 83 -70.52 -4.60 -0.85
N ARG A 84 -71.73 -4.58 -1.43
CA ARG A 84 -71.96 -5.02 -2.81
C ARG A 84 -71.19 -4.18 -3.81
N SER A 85 -71.21 -2.85 -3.66
CA SER A 85 -70.41 -1.96 -4.51
C SER A 85 -68.90 -2.25 -4.41
N GLN A 86 -68.41 -2.57 -3.21
CA GLN A 86 -67.02 -2.97 -3.00
C GLN A 86 -66.72 -4.33 -3.63
N ILE A 87 -67.63 -5.30 -3.54
CA ILE A 87 -67.52 -6.60 -4.21
C ILE A 87 -67.43 -6.38 -5.73
N ASP A 88 -68.32 -5.58 -6.31
CA ASP A 88 -68.33 -5.29 -7.75
C ASP A 88 -67.02 -4.63 -8.20
N LEU A 89 -66.46 -3.71 -7.40
CA LEU A 89 -65.14 -3.10 -7.65
C LEU A 89 -64.00 -4.13 -7.59
N MET A 90 -64.03 -5.04 -6.62
CA MET A 90 -63.02 -6.09 -6.46
C MET A 90 -63.10 -7.15 -7.56
N GLU A 91 -64.30 -7.54 -7.98
CA GLU A 91 -64.54 -8.45 -9.10
C GLU A 91 -64.03 -7.82 -10.40
N LYS A 92 -64.32 -6.55 -10.63
CA LYS A 92 -63.80 -5.81 -11.80
C LYS A 92 -62.28 -5.73 -11.81
N ALA A 93 -61.66 -5.37 -10.69
CA ALA A 93 -60.20 -5.31 -10.56
C ALA A 93 -59.53 -6.69 -10.77
N SER A 94 -60.23 -7.78 -10.47
CA SER A 94 -59.75 -9.15 -10.69
C SER A 94 -59.85 -9.60 -12.16
N LEU A 95 -60.80 -9.02 -12.92
CA LEU A 95 -60.96 -9.29 -14.36
C LEU A 95 -60.01 -8.45 -15.22
N GLU A 96 -59.61 -7.27 -14.76
CA GLU A 96 -58.68 -6.38 -15.46
C GLU A 96 -57.25 -6.97 -15.51
N PRO A 97 -56.46 -6.67 -16.57
CA PRO A 97 -55.09 -7.16 -16.65
C PRO A 97 -54.25 -6.57 -15.52
N SER A 98 -53.49 -7.44 -14.87
CA SER A 98 -52.63 -7.04 -13.75
C SER A 98 -51.59 -5.99 -14.16
N LYS A 99 -51.27 -5.09 -13.23
CA LYS A 99 -50.23 -4.06 -13.41
C LYS A 99 -48.91 -4.74 -13.76
N TRP A 100 -48.13 -4.14 -14.66
CA TRP A 100 -46.88 -4.72 -15.15
C TRP A 100 -45.90 -5.13 -14.02
N ILE A 101 -45.88 -4.45 -12.87
CA ILE A 101 -45.02 -4.78 -11.73
C ILE A 101 -45.34 -6.16 -11.14
N MET A 102 -46.61 -6.58 -11.20
CA MET A 102 -47.10 -7.86 -10.67
C MET A 102 -46.89 -9.03 -11.64
N ASN A 103 -46.48 -8.73 -12.88
CA ASN A 103 -46.19 -9.75 -13.88
C ASN A 103 -44.69 -10.10 -13.84
N GLY A 104 -44.37 -11.39 -13.95
CA GLY A 104 -42.99 -11.82 -14.18
C GLY A 104 -42.52 -11.54 -15.61
N GLU A 105 -41.20 -11.48 -15.81
CA GLU A 105 -40.57 -11.46 -17.14
C GLU A 105 -41.07 -10.34 -18.08
N VAL A 106 -41.31 -9.15 -17.54
CA VAL A 106 -41.83 -8.02 -18.30
C VAL A 106 -40.78 -7.43 -19.24
N SER A 107 -41.10 -7.40 -20.52
CA SER A 107 -40.29 -6.74 -21.55
C SER A 107 -40.43 -5.21 -21.52
N ALA A 108 -39.44 -4.48 -22.06
CA ALA A 108 -39.47 -3.02 -22.11
C ALA A 108 -40.68 -2.43 -22.87
N SER A 109 -41.24 -3.17 -23.84
CA SER A 109 -42.41 -2.74 -24.64
C SER A 109 -43.74 -2.94 -23.92
N SER A 110 -43.80 -3.88 -22.98
CA SER A 110 -45.03 -4.21 -22.23
C SER A 110 -45.33 -3.21 -21.11
N ARG A 111 -44.34 -2.41 -20.70
CA ARG A 111 -44.49 -1.37 -19.68
C ARG A 111 -44.53 0.02 -20.30
N PRO A 112 -45.25 0.99 -19.71
CA PRO A 112 -45.21 2.39 -20.13
C PRO A 112 -43.79 2.96 -20.07
N ARG A 113 -43.50 3.92 -20.96
CA ARG A 113 -42.20 4.59 -21.01
C ARG A 113 -41.89 5.27 -19.66
N ASN A 114 -40.65 5.14 -19.19
CA ASN A 114 -40.14 5.68 -17.92
C ASN A 114 -40.79 5.15 -16.63
N SER A 115 -41.71 4.19 -16.69
CA SER A 115 -42.38 3.65 -15.48
C SER A 115 -41.42 2.97 -14.49
N ALA A 116 -40.23 2.53 -14.95
CA ALA A 116 -39.21 1.94 -14.08
C ALA A 116 -38.54 2.94 -13.11
N LEU A 117 -38.64 4.24 -13.37
CA LEU A 117 -38.10 5.29 -12.48
C LEU A 117 -39.06 5.63 -11.34
N GLU A 118 -40.34 5.29 -11.49
CA GLU A 118 -41.40 5.59 -10.51
C GLU A 118 -41.54 4.49 -9.45
N VAL A 119 -40.98 3.32 -9.72
CA VAL A 119 -41.13 2.12 -8.90
C VAL A 119 -39.78 1.78 -8.29
N ASP A 120 -39.74 1.69 -6.96
CA ASP A 120 -38.56 1.22 -6.23
C ASP A 120 -38.41 -0.29 -6.42
N LEU A 121 -37.43 -0.68 -7.25
CA LEU A 121 -37.09 -2.07 -7.53
C LEU A 121 -35.72 -2.38 -6.95
N ASP A 122 -35.65 -3.42 -6.11
CA ASP A 122 -34.39 -3.91 -5.58
C ASP A 122 -33.70 -4.83 -6.58
N PHE A 123 -32.41 -4.58 -6.85
CA PHE A 123 -31.60 -5.44 -7.71
C PHE A 123 -30.17 -5.56 -7.20
N GLU A 124 -29.55 -6.70 -7.48
CA GLU A 124 -28.18 -6.98 -7.08
C GLU A 124 -27.18 -6.30 -8.03
N HIS A 125 -26.14 -5.72 -7.45
CA HIS A 125 -25.01 -5.16 -8.20
C HIS A 125 -23.80 -6.08 -8.10
N ASN A 126 -23.26 -6.50 -9.24
CA ASN A 126 -22.13 -7.44 -9.31
C ASN A 126 -20.79 -6.85 -8.85
N VAL A 127 -20.66 -5.53 -8.78
CA VAL A 127 -19.40 -4.84 -8.51
C VAL A 127 -19.60 -3.81 -7.41
N ARG A 128 -18.64 -3.72 -6.50
CA ARG A 128 -18.61 -2.66 -5.50
C ARG A 128 -18.33 -1.32 -6.20
N PRO A 129 -19.16 -0.28 -6.01
CA PRO A 129 -18.88 1.01 -6.59
C PRO A 129 -17.55 1.56 -6.06
N ALA A 130 -16.87 2.36 -6.88
CA ALA A 130 -15.64 3.00 -6.46
C ALA A 130 -15.91 3.88 -5.23
N PRO A 131 -15.06 3.81 -4.18
CA PRO A 131 -15.27 4.62 -2.98
C PRO A 131 -15.14 6.11 -3.32
N VAL A 132 -16.05 6.91 -2.78
CA VAL A 132 -16.01 8.36 -2.92
C VAL A 132 -14.96 8.93 -1.96
N ILE A 133 -14.10 9.81 -2.46
CA ILE A 133 -13.04 10.45 -1.67
C ILE A 133 -13.68 11.55 -0.82
N THR A 134 -14.07 11.22 0.40
CA THR A 134 -14.59 12.17 1.39
C THR A 134 -13.45 12.80 2.21
N GLU A 135 -13.71 13.95 2.81
CA GLU A 135 -12.72 14.68 3.62
C GLU A 135 -12.23 13.85 4.82
N GLU A 136 -13.12 13.08 5.45
CA GLU A 136 -12.78 12.19 6.57
C GLU A 136 -11.76 11.11 6.17
N VAL A 137 -11.93 10.51 4.99
CA VAL A 137 -10.97 9.51 4.47
C VAL A 137 -9.62 10.16 4.20
N THR A 138 -9.61 11.38 3.65
CA THR A 138 -8.35 12.10 3.43
C THR A 138 -7.65 12.47 4.74
N ALA A 139 -8.39 12.91 5.77
CA ALA A 139 -7.84 13.22 7.07
C ALA A 139 -7.19 11.98 7.73
N SER A 140 -7.86 10.84 7.66
CA SER A 140 -7.32 9.55 8.14
C SER A 140 -6.02 9.14 7.42
N LEU A 141 -5.97 9.31 6.10
CA LEU A 141 -4.76 9.05 5.31
C LEU A 141 -3.62 10.00 5.69
N GLU A 142 -3.90 11.28 5.91
CA GLU A 142 -2.91 12.26 6.34
C GLU A 142 -2.33 11.96 7.72
N GLU A 143 -3.18 11.56 8.67
CA GLU A 143 -2.74 11.16 10.02
C GLU A 143 -1.81 9.95 9.96
N MET A 144 -2.16 8.95 9.13
CA MET A 144 -1.30 7.78 8.89
C MET A 144 0.05 8.19 8.28
N ILE A 145 0.05 9.08 7.29
CA ILE A 145 1.29 9.56 6.66
C ILE A 145 2.15 10.35 7.66
N LYS A 146 1.54 11.26 8.44
CA LYS A 146 2.21 12.03 9.50
C LYS A 146 2.86 11.09 10.52
N LYS A 147 2.15 10.05 10.95
CA LYS A 147 2.67 9.03 11.87
C LYS A 147 3.87 8.28 11.28
N ARG A 148 3.80 7.80 10.04
CA ARG A 148 4.93 7.09 9.38
C ARG A 148 6.16 7.97 9.23
N ILE A 149 5.97 9.25 8.91
CA ILE A 149 7.08 10.22 8.82
C ILE A 149 7.71 10.44 10.20
N ALA A 150 6.88 10.58 11.26
CA ALA A 150 7.36 10.76 12.62
C ALA A 150 8.15 9.54 13.13
N GLU A 151 7.70 8.34 12.79
CA GLU A 151 8.37 7.07 13.13
C GLU A 151 9.56 6.76 12.19
N GLY A 152 9.68 7.45 11.06
CA GLY A 152 10.75 7.24 10.08
C GLY A 152 10.62 5.93 9.30
N HIS A 153 9.42 5.33 9.24
CA HIS A 153 9.15 4.07 8.55
C HIS A 153 8.84 4.31 7.07
N PHE A 154 9.88 4.19 6.24
CA PHE A 154 9.79 4.32 4.78
C PHE A 154 10.08 2.99 4.10
N ASP A 155 9.14 2.52 3.28
CA ASP A 155 9.27 1.31 2.47
C ASP A 155 9.97 1.59 1.11
N ASP A 156 11.01 2.45 1.13
CA ASP A 156 11.79 2.78 -0.06
C ASP A 156 12.77 1.65 -0.40
N VAL A 157 12.90 1.29 -1.68
CA VAL A 157 13.89 0.30 -2.12
C VAL A 157 15.31 0.87 -1.91
N GLU A 158 16.07 0.25 -1.02
CA GLU A 158 17.46 0.61 -0.77
C GLU A 158 18.35 0.21 -1.95
N LYS A 159 19.32 1.07 -2.29
CA LYS A 159 20.31 0.72 -3.30
C LYS A 159 21.16 -0.44 -2.76
N PRO A 160 21.26 -1.58 -3.48
CA PRO A 160 22.13 -2.66 -3.04
C PRO A 160 23.56 -2.12 -2.93
N SER A 161 24.25 -2.48 -1.85
CA SER A 161 25.65 -2.09 -1.66
C SER A 161 26.45 -2.57 -2.86
N THR A 162 27.05 -1.64 -3.61
CA THR A 162 27.86 -1.97 -4.78
C THR A 162 29.04 -2.88 -4.43
N LEU A 163 29.50 -2.82 -3.17
CA LEU A 163 30.47 -3.74 -2.61
C LEU A 163 29.74 -4.92 -1.96
N LEU A 164 29.38 -5.93 -2.76
CA LEU A 164 28.88 -7.22 -2.28
C LEU A 164 29.89 -7.95 -1.38
N TYR A 165 31.15 -7.50 -1.38
CA TYR A 165 32.27 -8.10 -0.65
C TYR A 165 32.99 -7.03 0.16
N LYS A 166 32.35 -6.47 1.17
CA LYS A 166 33.14 -5.87 2.24
C LYS A 166 33.88 -7.01 2.91
N ALA A 167 35.21 -7.05 2.76
CA ALA A 167 36.05 -8.05 3.39
C ALA A 167 35.61 -8.23 4.85
N PRO A 168 35.14 -9.43 5.24
CA PRO A 168 34.72 -9.69 6.61
C PRO A 168 35.84 -9.22 7.54
N ARG A 169 35.48 -8.43 8.56
CA ARG A 169 36.44 -8.11 9.62
C ARG A 169 36.82 -9.45 10.24
N GLU A 170 38.06 -9.87 10.04
CA GLU A 170 38.56 -11.11 10.61
C GLU A 170 38.46 -11.01 12.14
N GLN A 171 37.44 -11.67 12.70
CA GLN A 171 37.35 -11.89 14.13
C GLN A 171 38.30 -13.03 14.43
N LYS A 172 39.49 -12.68 14.92
CA LYS A 172 40.45 -13.68 15.37
C LYS A 172 39.95 -14.27 16.68
N GLU A 173 39.30 -15.42 16.60
CA GLU A 173 38.98 -16.23 17.77
C GLU A 173 40.29 -16.66 18.43
N MET A 174 40.41 -16.45 19.74
CA MET A 174 41.57 -16.86 20.51
C MET A 174 41.34 -18.29 21.03
N ASP A 175 42.28 -19.19 20.78
CA ASP A 175 42.23 -20.54 21.32
C ASP A 175 42.47 -20.51 22.84
N GLU A 176 41.49 -20.98 23.63
CA GLU A 176 41.59 -21.09 25.10
C GLU A 176 42.39 -22.32 25.57
N ASN A 177 42.89 -23.12 24.63
CA ASN A 177 43.70 -24.30 24.92
C ASN A 177 45.13 -23.90 25.33
N LYS A 178 45.74 -24.71 26.19
CA LYS A 178 47.14 -24.54 26.59
C LYS A 178 48.04 -24.55 25.35
N SER A 179 48.90 -23.54 25.22
CA SER A 179 49.88 -23.44 24.13
C SER A 179 50.79 -24.67 24.09
N LYS A 180 50.99 -25.23 22.89
CA LYS A 180 51.94 -26.34 22.65
C LYS A 180 53.41 -25.86 22.62
N LYS A 181 53.62 -24.56 22.40
CA LYS A 181 54.94 -23.92 22.34
C LYS A 181 55.29 -23.25 23.67
N GLY A 182 56.58 -23.29 24.03
CA GLY A 182 57.13 -22.63 25.22
C GLY A 182 57.36 -21.13 25.02
N LEU A 183 57.58 -20.38 26.12
CA LEU A 183 57.80 -18.93 26.06
C LEU A 183 59.06 -18.54 25.24
N ALA A 184 60.13 -19.32 25.36
CA ALA A 184 61.38 -19.10 24.62
C ALA A 184 61.18 -19.22 23.10
N GLU A 185 60.41 -20.21 22.64
CA GLU A 185 60.11 -20.44 21.22
C GLU A 185 59.25 -19.32 20.64
N HIS A 186 58.28 -18.79 21.42
CA HIS A 186 57.48 -17.62 21.00
C HIS A 186 58.35 -16.39 20.77
N TYR A 187 59.34 -16.13 21.65
CA TYR A 187 60.27 -15.03 21.47
C TYR A 187 61.18 -15.22 20.26
N GLU A 188 61.62 -16.45 19.99
CA GLU A 188 62.43 -16.77 18.81
C GLU A 188 61.62 -16.53 17.51
N ASP A 189 60.37 -16.99 17.47
CA ASP A 189 59.46 -16.82 16.33
C ASP A 189 59.13 -15.33 16.09
N GLU A 190 58.84 -14.56 17.15
CA GLU A 190 58.63 -13.11 17.03
C GLU A 190 59.89 -12.38 16.52
N PHE A 191 61.07 -12.79 16.98
CA PHE A 191 62.33 -12.17 16.55
C PHE A 191 62.59 -12.46 15.06
N LYS A 192 62.35 -13.69 14.60
CA LYS A 192 62.44 -14.06 13.17
C LYS A 192 61.45 -13.28 12.30
N LEU A 193 60.24 -13.03 12.79
CA LEU A 193 59.24 -12.21 12.10
C LEU A 193 59.65 -10.73 12.04
N LYS A 194 60.15 -10.17 13.15
CA LYS A 194 60.63 -8.78 13.22
C LYS A 194 61.85 -8.52 12.33
N THR A 195 62.70 -9.53 12.16
CA THR A 195 63.89 -9.45 11.29
C THR A 195 63.60 -9.80 9.83
N GLY A 196 62.38 -10.23 9.49
CA GLY A 196 61.95 -10.54 8.12
C GLY A 196 62.60 -11.80 7.52
N ILE A 197 63.24 -12.63 8.35
CA ILE A 197 63.96 -13.83 7.90
C ILE A 197 63.02 -15.02 7.68
N ALA A 198 61.85 -15.04 8.34
CA ALA A 198 60.86 -16.10 8.19
C ALA A 198 59.56 -15.62 7.51
N PRO A 199 58.96 -16.42 6.60
CA PRO A 199 57.63 -16.14 6.10
C PRO A 199 56.62 -16.17 7.25
N ALA A 200 55.64 -15.27 7.22
CA ALA A 200 54.54 -15.27 8.17
C ALA A 200 53.93 -16.68 8.24
N THR A 201 53.76 -17.22 9.45
CA THR A 201 53.15 -18.53 9.64
C THR A 201 51.70 -18.46 9.16
N LEU A 202 51.44 -18.96 7.96
CA LEU A 202 50.10 -19.13 7.44
C LEU A 202 49.35 -20.08 8.38
N ALA A 203 48.13 -19.73 8.78
CA ALA A 203 47.32 -20.69 9.50
C ALA A 203 47.08 -21.89 8.56
N ILE A 204 46.99 -23.11 9.10
CA ILE A 204 46.66 -24.32 8.33
C ILE A 204 45.38 -24.11 7.49
N SER A 205 44.45 -23.28 7.97
CA SER A 205 43.24 -22.90 7.24
C SER A 205 43.52 -22.07 5.98
N ASP A 206 44.59 -21.28 5.94
CA ASP A 206 44.95 -20.45 4.78
C ASP A 206 45.61 -21.27 3.67
N GLU A 207 46.40 -22.29 4.03
CA GLU A 207 46.95 -23.26 3.07
C GLU A 207 45.83 -24.04 2.38
N LEU A 208 44.85 -24.53 3.14
CA LEU A 208 43.67 -25.20 2.59
C LEU A 208 42.83 -24.28 1.68
N LYS A 209 42.67 -23.00 2.04
CA LYS A 209 42.02 -22.00 1.18
C LYS A 209 42.79 -21.82 -0.14
N ASN A 210 44.12 -21.77 -0.09
CA ASN A 210 44.97 -21.62 -1.27
C ASN A 210 44.87 -22.86 -2.18
N GLU A 211 44.92 -24.06 -1.61
CA GLU A 211 44.72 -25.31 -2.35
C GLU A 211 43.34 -25.37 -3.01
N ALA A 212 42.29 -25.01 -2.29
CA ALA A 212 40.93 -24.93 -2.82
C ALA A 212 40.81 -23.93 -3.97
N ASN A 213 41.43 -22.75 -3.85
CA ASN A 213 41.48 -21.73 -4.90
C ASN A 213 42.20 -22.25 -6.14
N ASP A 214 43.30 -22.99 -5.98
CA ASP A 214 44.06 -23.53 -7.12
C ASP A 214 43.32 -24.67 -7.82
N LEU A 215 42.63 -25.53 -7.07
CA LEU A 215 41.75 -26.55 -7.64
C LEU A 215 40.58 -25.89 -8.39
N PHE A 216 39.98 -24.84 -7.83
CA PHE A 216 38.89 -24.10 -8.47
C PHE A 216 39.36 -23.47 -9.79
N LYS A 217 40.52 -22.80 -9.82
CA LYS A 217 41.12 -22.26 -11.05
C LYS A 217 41.31 -23.36 -12.10
N LYS A 218 41.85 -24.53 -11.70
CA LYS A 218 42.06 -25.67 -12.61
C LYS A 218 40.75 -26.19 -13.19
N ILE A 219 39.68 -26.27 -12.39
CA ILE A 219 38.36 -26.70 -12.84
C ILE A 219 37.75 -25.68 -13.80
N CYS A 220 37.76 -24.39 -13.45
CA CYS A 220 37.27 -23.32 -14.33
C CYS A 220 37.98 -23.36 -15.68
N LEU A 221 39.31 -23.45 -15.72
CA LEU A 221 40.06 -23.54 -16.98
C LEU A 221 39.61 -24.72 -17.87
N LYS A 222 39.32 -25.88 -17.26
CA LYS A 222 38.82 -27.06 -17.99
C LYS A 222 37.40 -26.85 -18.52
N LEU A 223 36.52 -26.27 -17.70
CA LEU A 223 35.13 -25.99 -18.09
C LEU A 223 35.05 -24.90 -19.17
N ASP A 224 35.89 -23.87 -19.07
CA ASP A 224 36.00 -22.80 -20.05
C ASP A 224 36.46 -23.36 -21.40
N ALA A 225 37.44 -24.28 -21.40
CA ALA A 225 37.89 -24.97 -22.62
C ALA A 225 36.80 -25.87 -23.23
N LEU A 226 36.05 -26.61 -22.40
CA LEU A 226 34.94 -27.46 -22.87
C LEU A 226 33.79 -26.65 -23.48
N SER A 227 33.52 -25.45 -22.95
CA SER A 227 32.47 -24.54 -23.43
C SER A 227 32.91 -23.66 -24.61
N HIS A 228 34.06 -23.94 -25.24
CA HIS A 228 34.63 -23.11 -26.31
C HIS A 228 34.77 -21.63 -25.92
N PHE A 229 35.03 -21.36 -24.63
CA PHE A 229 35.18 -20.01 -24.08
C PHE A 229 33.95 -19.09 -24.25
N HIS A 230 32.73 -19.65 -24.41
CA HIS A 230 31.48 -18.89 -24.37
C HIS A 230 30.91 -18.81 -22.94
N PHE A 231 31.49 -17.95 -22.10
CA PHE A 231 31.12 -17.82 -20.69
C PHE A 231 30.89 -16.37 -20.25
N ALA A 232 30.22 -16.19 -19.11
CA ALA A 232 30.06 -14.89 -18.47
C ALA A 232 31.39 -14.47 -17.81
N PRO A 233 31.90 -13.25 -18.06
CA PRO A 233 33.19 -12.83 -17.53
C PRO A 233 33.24 -12.96 -16.01
N LYS A 234 34.42 -13.31 -15.48
CA LYS A 234 34.64 -13.46 -14.04
C LYS A 234 34.27 -12.15 -13.33
N PRO A 235 33.65 -12.22 -12.13
CA PRO A 235 33.32 -11.02 -11.38
C PRO A 235 34.59 -10.21 -11.09
N VAL A 236 34.48 -8.89 -11.15
CA VAL A 236 35.60 -7.98 -10.90
C VAL A 236 35.97 -8.07 -9.42
N ILE A 237 37.13 -8.64 -9.13
CA ILE A 237 37.75 -8.64 -7.82
C ILE A 237 38.68 -7.42 -7.79
N GLU A 238 38.58 -6.60 -6.75
CA GLU A 238 39.46 -5.45 -6.56
C GLU A 238 40.85 -5.94 -6.15
N ASP A 239 41.71 -6.18 -7.15
CA ASP A 239 43.10 -6.59 -6.92
C ASP A 239 43.97 -5.36 -6.63
N MET A 240 44.55 -5.31 -5.42
CA MET A 240 45.51 -4.26 -5.07
C MET A 240 46.88 -4.59 -5.69
N SER A 241 47.22 -3.95 -6.80
CA SER A 241 48.58 -3.99 -7.36
C SER A 241 49.43 -2.85 -6.78
N ILE A 242 50.58 -3.21 -6.21
CA ILE A 242 51.55 -2.24 -5.69
C ILE A 242 52.60 -2.04 -6.79
N GLN A 243 52.56 -0.89 -7.46
CA GLN A 243 53.57 -0.52 -8.45
C GLN A 243 54.79 0.10 -7.73
N VAL A 244 55.98 -0.43 -8.00
CA VAL A 244 57.23 0.06 -7.43
C VAL A 244 57.81 1.14 -8.37
N ASN A 245 58.48 2.15 -7.82
CA ASN A 245 59.15 3.18 -8.63
C ASN A 245 60.38 2.61 -9.32
N VAL A 246 60.20 2.05 -10.51
CA VAL A 246 61.25 1.48 -11.35
C VAL A 246 61.25 2.23 -12.69
N PRO A 247 62.42 2.48 -13.32
CA PRO A 247 62.48 2.99 -14.69
C PRO A 247 61.74 2.04 -15.65
N ALA A 248 61.00 2.58 -16.61
CA ALA A 248 60.24 1.79 -17.59
C ALA A 248 61.11 0.75 -18.30
N LEU A 249 62.34 1.13 -18.63
CA LEU A 249 63.35 0.27 -19.26
C LEU A 249 63.63 -1.05 -18.52
N ALA A 250 63.51 -1.08 -17.19
CA ALA A 250 63.75 -2.31 -16.42
C ALA A 250 62.52 -3.26 -16.40
N MET A 251 61.35 -2.81 -16.86
CA MET A 251 60.17 -3.66 -17.06
C MET A 251 59.96 -4.07 -18.52
N GLU A 252 60.71 -3.50 -19.46
CA GLU A 252 60.64 -3.86 -20.87
C GLU A 252 61.38 -5.17 -21.17
N GLU A 253 60.94 -5.83 -22.25
CA GLU A 253 61.63 -7.01 -22.79
C GLU A 253 63.00 -6.60 -23.36
N VAL A 254 63.99 -7.49 -23.27
CA VAL A 254 65.35 -7.24 -23.75
C VAL A 254 65.36 -7.19 -25.29
N ALA A 255 65.10 -6.01 -25.84
CA ALA A 255 65.19 -5.71 -27.26
C ALA A 255 66.30 -4.67 -27.51
N PRO A 256 67.03 -4.74 -28.64
CA PRO A 256 68.15 -3.83 -28.93
C PRO A 256 67.73 -2.38 -29.24
N VAL A 257 66.42 -2.09 -29.33
CA VAL A 257 65.89 -0.74 -29.54
C VAL A 257 65.28 -0.28 -28.23
N ALA A 258 66.01 0.56 -27.48
CA ALA A 258 65.52 1.10 -26.21
C ALA A 258 64.42 2.14 -26.44
N VAL A 259 63.30 2.01 -25.72
CA VAL A 259 62.23 3.01 -25.70
C VAL A 259 62.14 3.56 -24.27
N SER A 260 62.41 4.87 -24.13
CA SER A 260 62.11 5.74 -22.97
C SER A 260 62.64 5.39 -21.56
N ASP A 261 63.49 6.27 -21.01
CA ASP A 261 64.02 6.22 -19.62
C ASP A 261 63.04 6.74 -18.53
N ALA A 262 61.76 6.91 -18.85
CA ALA A 262 60.79 7.52 -17.92
C ALA A 262 60.50 6.61 -16.70
N ALA A 263 60.25 7.21 -15.53
CA ALA A 263 59.80 6.48 -14.34
C ALA A 263 58.32 6.11 -14.45
N MET A 264 57.93 4.96 -13.88
CA MET A 264 56.55 4.47 -13.98
C MET A 264 55.53 5.24 -13.13
N LEU A 265 55.94 5.79 -11.98
CA LEU A 265 55.04 6.55 -11.11
C LEU A 265 54.88 7.99 -11.61
N ALA A 266 53.65 8.50 -11.53
CA ALA A 266 53.39 9.88 -11.87
C ALA A 266 54.03 10.82 -10.82
N PRO A 267 54.50 12.02 -11.21
CA PRO A 267 55.05 13.00 -10.26
C PRO A 267 54.09 13.35 -9.11
N GLU A 268 52.76 13.31 -9.34
CA GLU A 268 51.75 13.52 -8.31
C GLU A 268 51.65 12.38 -7.29
N GLU A 269 52.00 11.15 -7.67
CA GLU A 269 52.01 9.99 -6.78
C GLU A 269 53.25 9.99 -5.88
N VAL A 270 54.39 10.41 -6.44
CA VAL A 270 55.64 10.63 -5.69
C VAL A 270 55.51 11.84 -4.76
N LEU A 271 54.86 12.92 -5.22
CA LEU A 271 54.72 14.18 -4.49
C LEU A 271 53.25 14.59 -4.34
N LYS A 272 52.54 13.95 -3.40
CA LYS A 272 51.23 14.46 -2.96
C LYS A 272 51.42 15.61 -1.97
N VAL A 273 51.22 16.84 -2.44
CA VAL A 273 51.06 17.99 -1.52
C VAL A 273 49.75 17.80 -0.74
N LYS A 274 49.84 17.24 0.47
CA LYS A 274 48.70 17.13 1.38
C LYS A 274 48.04 18.50 1.53
N VAL A 275 46.71 18.55 1.35
CA VAL A 275 45.88 19.76 1.45
C VAL A 275 46.11 20.52 2.77
N ILE A 276 46.54 19.83 3.82
CA ILE A 276 46.94 20.39 5.11
C ILE A 276 48.01 21.48 4.93
N LEU A 277 49.04 21.26 4.09
CA LEU A 277 50.11 22.22 3.84
C LEU A 277 49.64 23.42 2.98
N LYS A 278 48.66 23.22 2.10
CA LYS A 278 48.03 24.31 1.34
C LYS A 278 47.18 25.21 2.25
N LYS A 279 46.56 24.65 3.29
CA LYS A 279 45.72 25.37 4.25
C LYS A 279 46.52 26.11 5.33
N THR A 280 47.60 25.52 5.85
CA THR A 280 48.44 26.19 6.86
C THR A 280 49.15 27.43 6.33
N ARG A 281 49.57 27.41 5.05
CA ARG A 281 50.25 28.55 4.40
C ARG A 281 49.30 29.70 4.05
N SER A 282 48.01 29.42 3.87
CA SER A 282 46.98 30.43 3.61
C SER A 282 46.37 30.99 4.90
N LEU A 283 46.09 30.17 5.93
CA LEU A 283 45.41 30.62 7.16
C LEU A 283 46.11 31.77 7.90
N HIS A 284 47.45 31.84 7.93
CA HIS A 284 48.17 32.92 8.60
C HIS A 284 48.05 34.28 7.87
N LYS A 285 47.44 34.34 6.67
CA LYS A 285 47.29 35.57 5.87
C LYS A 285 45.84 35.90 5.49
N LEU A 286 44.85 35.09 5.87
CA LEU A 286 43.45 35.34 5.51
C LEU A 286 42.83 36.34 6.49
N SER A 287 42.11 37.32 5.94
CA SER A 287 41.28 38.22 6.75
C SER A 287 40.02 37.49 7.24
N ALA A 288 39.40 37.94 8.33
CA ALA A 288 38.18 37.33 8.89
C ALA A 288 37.03 37.15 7.87
N LYS A 289 37.00 37.95 6.79
CA LYS A 289 36.03 37.85 5.69
C LYS A 289 36.28 36.66 4.75
N GLU A 290 37.51 36.16 4.64
CA GLU A 290 37.89 35.01 3.80
C GLU A 290 37.88 33.68 4.57
N GLU A 291 37.96 33.72 5.89
CA GLU A 291 37.84 32.53 6.74
C GLU A 291 36.41 31.99 6.83
N GLU A 292 35.40 32.86 6.75
CA GLU A 292 33.99 32.47 6.79
C GLU A 292 33.57 31.57 5.60
N PRO A 293 33.83 31.93 4.33
CA PRO A 293 33.45 31.08 3.19
C PRO A 293 34.23 29.76 3.16
N THR A 294 35.48 29.73 3.65
CA THR A 294 36.27 28.50 3.74
C THR A 294 35.74 27.55 4.82
N ARG A 295 35.38 28.06 6.01
CA ARG A 295 34.68 27.27 7.04
C ARG A 295 33.31 26.79 6.56
N ARG A 296 32.52 27.65 5.91
CA ARG A 296 31.24 27.27 5.31
C ARG A 296 31.42 26.17 4.26
N GLY A 297 32.45 26.27 3.40
CA GLY A 297 32.81 25.23 2.44
C GLY A 297 33.19 23.90 3.11
N ASP A 298 33.96 23.93 4.19
CA ASP A 298 34.33 22.72 4.94
C ASP A 298 33.11 22.06 5.61
N THR A 299 32.24 22.85 6.25
CA THR A 299 31.00 22.33 6.86
C THR A 299 30.03 21.77 5.82
N GLN A 300 29.94 22.40 4.64
CA GLN A 300 29.14 21.92 3.51
C GLN A 300 29.69 20.61 2.93
N ASN A 301 31.01 20.48 2.85
CA ASN A 301 31.65 19.24 2.41
C ASN A 301 31.47 18.11 3.44
N HIS A 302 31.53 18.42 4.74
CA HIS A 302 31.32 17.45 5.80
C HIS A 302 29.86 16.95 5.83
N THR A 303 28.88 17.85 5.73
CA THR A 303 27.46 17.49 5.62
C THR A 303 27.14 16.69 4.36
N ARG A 304 27.78 17.00 3.21
CA ARG A 304 27.64 16.20 1.97
C ARG A 304 28.22 14.79 2.08
N ARG A 305 29.25 14.59 2.89
CA ARG A 305 29.83 13.26 3.16
C ARG A 305 29.00 12.44 4.16
N GLY A 306 28.31 13.10 5.08
CA GLY A 306 27.42 12.47 6.06
C GLY A 306 26.00 12.18 5.55
N GLN A 307 25.58 12.82 4.45
CA GLN A 307 24.29 12.50 3.82
C GLN A 307 24.44 11.32 2.86
N PRO A 308 23.73 10.19 3.08
CA PRO A 308 23.50 9.24 2.00
C PRO A 308 22.79 9.99 0.86
N SER A 309 23.07 9.61 -0.40
CA SER A 309 22.75 10.35 -1.64
C SER A 309 21.25 10.56 -1.97
N CYS A 310 20.37 10.56 -0.96
CA CYS A 310 18.92 10.74 -1.03
C CYS A 310 18.48 12.17 -1.39
N GLY A 311 19.30 13.20 -1.13
CA GLY A 311 18.89 14.62 -1.20
C GLY A 311 18.48 15.17 -2.58
N LYS A 312 18.91 14.55 -3.69
CA LYS A 312 18.54 15.02 -5.04
C LYS A 312 17.17 14.52 -5.50
N LYS A 313 16.64 13.45 -4.89
CA LYS A 313 15.39 12.81 -5.34
C LYS A 313 14.15 13.51 -4.79
N LYS A 314 14.19 14.03 -3.56
CA LYS A 314 13.04 14.72 -2.92
C LYS A 314 12.54 15.91 -3.75
N HIS A 315 13.46 16.75 -4.25
CA HIS A 315 13.11 17.93 -5.04
C HIS A 315 12.53 17.59 -6.43
N GLN A 316 12.86 16.42 -6.97
CA GLN A 316 12.36 15.91 -8.25
C GLN A 316 10.99 15.25 -8.11
N ILE A 317 10.75 14.57 -6.98
CA ILE A 317 9.46 13.98 -6.63
C ILE A 317 8.42 15.08 -6.38
N TYR A 318 8.72 16.09 -5.57
CA TYR A 318 7.82 17.23 -5.35
C TYR A 318 7.47 17.96 -6.65
N ARG A 319 8.44 18.13 -7.55
CA ARG A 319 8.22 18.80 -8.85
C ARG A 319 7.40 17.94 -9.82
N LYS A 320 7.57 16.61 -9.80
CA LYS A 320 6.74 15.67 -10.57
C LYS A 320 5.31 15.61 -10.04
N LEU A 321 5.11 15.55 -8.71
CA LEU A 321 3.79 15.56 -8.08
C LEU A 321 3.01 16.86 -8.36
N LEU A 322 3.68 18.01 -8.30
CA LEU A 322 3.07 19.30 -8.68
C LEU A 322 2.66 19.35 -10.16
N LEU A 323 3.47 18.79 -11.06
CA LEU A 323 3.15 18.75 -12.49
C LEU A 323 1.98 17.80 -12.79
N THR A 324 1.92 16.65 -12.14
CA THR A 324 0.81 15.70 -12.30
C THR A 324 -0.50 16.24 -11.72
N CYS A 325 -0.43 16.95 -10.60
CA CYS A 325 -1.61 17.57 -10.00
C CYS A 325 -2.16 18.69 -10.91
N TYR A 326 -1.27 19.53 -11.46
CA TYR A 326 -1.65 20.58 -12.42
C TYR A 326 -2.30 20.01 -13.69
N VAL A 327 -1.75 18.94 -14.26
CA VAL A 327 -2.31 18.30 -15.47
C VAL A 327 -3.69 17.67 -15.19
N LEU A 328 -3.87 16.98 -14.06
CA LEU A 328 -5.17 16.41 -13.66
C LEU A 328 -6.23 17.50 -13.44
N GLN A 329 -5.84 18.66 -12.91
CA GLN A 329 -6.74 19.79 -12.68
C GLN A 329 -7.16 20.48 -14.00
N THR A 330 -6.27 20.51 -15.01
CA THR A 330 -6.60 21.04 -16.35
C THR A 330 -7.44 20.10 -17.20
N PHE A 331 -7.33 18.77 -17.02
CA PHE A 331 -8.16 17.79 -17.73
C PHE A 331 -9.52 17.55 -17.06
N GLY A 332 -9.66 17.79 -15.75
CA GLY A 332 -10.92 17.69 -15.03
C GLY A 332 -11.95 18.79 -15.36
N ALA A 333 -11.52 19.89 -15.99
CA ALA A 333 -12.40 21.02 -16.32
C ALA A 333 -12.91 21.03 -17.78
N GLY A 334 -12.46 20.10 -18.63
CA GLY A 334 -12.79 20.06 -20.06
C GLY A 334 -13.61 18.83 -20.44
N GLY A 335 -14.93 18.88 -20.20
CA GLY A 335 -15.83 17.87 -20.75
C GLY A 335 -15.84 17.92 -22.28
N ARG A 336 -15.14 17.00 -22.94
CA ARG A 336 -15.41 16.53 -24.31
C ARG A 336 -14.59 15.28 -24.63
N SER A 337 -15.29 14.31 -25.20
CA SER A 337 -14.79 13.01 -25.68
C SER A 337 -13.67 13.16 -26.73
N ALA A 338 -12.50 12.56 -26.48
CA ALA A 338 -11.45 12.31 -27.47
C ALA A 338 -10.53 11.15 -26.99
N PRO A 339 -9.81 10.45 -27.89
CA PRO A 339 -9.77 8.99 -27.93
C PRO A 339 -8.70 8.34 -27.04
N ASN A 340 -8.96 7.08 -26.69
CA ASN A 340 -8.18 6.13 -25.89
C ASN A 340 -6.69 5.92 -26.28
N SER A 341 -6.16 6.66 -27.26
CA SER A 341 -4.78 6.58 -27.76
C SER A 341 -3.80 7.45 -26.97
N ALA A 342 -4.23 8.58 -26.41
CA ALA A 342 -3.34 9.45 -25.63
C ALA A 342 -3.09 8.92 -24.21
N ALA A 343 -4.11 8.31 -23.60
CA ALA A 343 -4.00 7.69 -22.27
C ALA A 343 -3.10 6.44 -22.27
N THR A 344 -3.13 5.66 -23.35
CA THR A 344 -2.27 4.48 -23.54
C THR A 344 -0.81 4.88 -23.79
N ALA A 345 -0.55 5.96 -24.52
CA ALA A 345 0.80 6.52 -24.69
C ALA A 345 1.39 7.04 -23.36
N TYR A 346 0.57 7.66 -22.50
CA TYR A 346 1.02 8.14 -21.20
C TYR A 346 1.35 7.00 -20.21
N MET A 347 0.56 5.93 -20.20
CA MET A 347 0.82 4.74 -19.37
C MET A 347 2.06 3.97 -19.84
N LEU A 348 2.31 3.89 -21.15
CA LEU A 348 3.53 3.30 -21.71
C LEU A 348 4.78 4.13 -21.42
N CYS A 349 4.68 5.46 -21.33
CA CYS A 349 5.79 6.31 -20.89
C CYS A 349 6.11 6.15 -19.39
N ILE A 350 5.11 5.91 -18.53
CA ILE A 350 5.35 5.70 -17.09
C ILE A 350 6.03 4.35 -16.81
N ALA A 351 5.76 3.33 -17.64
CA ALA A 351 6.33 1.99 -17.47
C ALA A 351 7.80 1.85 -17.94
N ASN A 352 8.37 2.84 -18.63
CA ASN A 352 9.65 2.71 -19.33
C ASN A 352 10.69 3.81 -18.98
N LEU A 353 10.67 4.34 -17.74
CA LEU A 353 11.76 5.20 -17.26
C LEU A 353 12.54 4.50 -16.13
N PRO A 354 13.89 4.47 -16.21
CA PRO A 354 14.77 3.67 -15.36
C PRO A 354 14.84 4.14 -13.90
#